data_AF-A0A397HAV1-F1
#
_entry.id   AF-A0A397HAV1-F1
#
_cell.length_a   1.000
_cell.length_b   1.000
_cell.length_c   1.000
_cell.angle_alpha   90.00
_cell.angle_beta   90.00
_cell.angle_gamma   90.00
#
_symmetry.space_group_name_H-M   'P 1'
#
loop_
_entity.id
_entity.type
_entity.pdbx_description
1 polymer ?
#
loop_
_entity_poly.entity_id
_entity_poly.type
_entity_poly.pdbx_seq_one_letter_code
_entity_poly.pdbx_strand_id
1 'polypeptide(L)'
;MALIIPHRGDRVLRENIRKLETDLQSNFQSAAEEARNGLTNVKEEKLDEYIVTVFSQFENSTIRHIRHTRDNVRNEAPRRENYSTDEDFMRAQSDFRVFVSSVTLILFKLNKWFTELFEKISDFFKELWTSIKNHMQNIAENINEFVKKVSDMIADLYKSLFDDN
;
A
#
# COMPACT_ATOMS: atom_id res chain seq x y z
N MET A 1 13.65 30.46 -17.25
CA MET A 1 12.52 29.75 -16.61
C MET A 1 12.39 28.41 -17.32
N ALA A 2 12.37 27.22 -16.75
CA ALA A 2 12.20 26.75 -15.37
C ALA A 2 12.94 25.40 -15.19
N LEU A 3 13.61 25.21 -14.05
CA LEU A 3 14.30 23.98 -13.61
C LEU A 3 13.40 23.08 -12.74
N ILE A 4 12.07 23.12 -12.95
CA ILE A 4 11.09 22.67 -11.93
C ILE A 4 10.63 21.21 -12.10
N ILE A 5 10.94 20.54 -13.22
CA ILE A 5 10.32 19.25 -13.58
C ILE A 5 10.75 18.07 -12.69
N PRO A 6 12.03 17.89 -12.29
CA PRO A 6 12.43 16.74 -11.46
C PRO A 6 11.79 16.72 -10.07
N HIS A 7 11.49 17.90 -9.52
CA HIS A 7 10.98 18.03 -8.14
C HIS A 7 9.46 17.88 -8.02
N ARG A 8 8.71 18.00 -9.11
CA ARG A 8 7.25 17.86 -9.09
C ARG A 8 6.82 16.39 -9.09
N GLY A 9 7.40 15.57 -9.97
CA GLY A 9 7.07 14.15 -10.07
C GLY A 9 7.38 13.38 -8.78
N ASP A 10 8.55 13.63 -8.18
CA ASP A 10 8.93 13.03 -6.90
C ASP A 10 7.97 13.43 -5.76
N ARG A 11 7.56 14.70 -5.70
CA ARG A 11 6.60 15.20 -4.71
C ARG A 11 5.24 14.52 -4.83
N VAL A 12 4.71 14.42 -6.06
CA VAL A 12 3.42 13.76 -6.32
C VAL A 12 3.47 12.28 -5.94
N LEU A 13 4.57 11.60 -6.25
CA LEU A 13 4.78 10.21 -5.89
C LEU A 13 4.80 10.01 -4.37
N ARG A 14 5.56 10.82 -3.64
CA ARG A 14 5.62 10.77 -2.17
C ARG A 14 4.27 11.06 -1.52
N GLU A 15 3.52 12.03 -2.05
CA GLU A 15 2.18 12.34 -1.55
C GLU A 15 1.22 11.16 -1.76
N ASN A 16 1.25 10.52 -2.93
CA ASN A 16 0.43 9.34 -3.20
C ASN A 16 0.76 8.18 -2.26
N ILE A 17 2.05 7.91 -1.99
CA ILE A 17 2.44 6.86 -1.05
C ILE A 17 1.98 7.18 0.38
N ARG A 18 2.04 8.44 0.84
CA ARG A 18 1.49 8.81 2.15
C ARG A 18 -0.01 8.61 2.25
N LYS A 19 -0.76 8.93 1.19
CA LYS A 19 -2.20 8.67 1.13
C LYS A 19 -2.49 7.18 1.17
N LEU A 20 -1.73 6.37 0.44
CA LEU A 20 -1.82 4.91 0.51
C LEU A 20 -1.56 4.40 1.94
N GLU A 21 -0.48 4.82 2.59
CA GLU A 21 -0.16 4.46 3.98
C GLU A 21 -1.32 4.80 4.94
N THR A 22 -1.83 6.03 4.86
CA THR A 22 -2.93 6.51 5.71
C THR A 22 -4.20 5.69 5.49
N ASP A 23 -4.57 5.43 4.23
CA ASP A 23 -5.77 4.67 3.89
C ASP A 23 -5.64 3.21 4.32
N LEU A 24 -4.46 2.60 4.14
CA LEU A 24 -4.18 1.24 4.62
C LEU A 24 -4.31 1.17 6.14
N GLN A 25 -3.78 2.15 6.87
CA GLN A 25 -3.82 2.17 8.31
C GLN A 25 -5.25 2.35 8.84
N SER A 26 -6.02 3.29 8.27
CA SER A 26 -7.41 3.51 8.65
C SER A 26 -8.26 2.26 8.37
N ASN A 27 -8.16 1.69 7.17
CA ASN A 27 -8.97 0.52 6.79
C ASN A 27 -8.62 -0.70 7.63
N PHE A 28 -7.32 -0.94 7.90
CA PHE A 28 -6.90 -2.07 8.72
C PHE A 28 -7.38 -1.93 10.16
N GLN A 29 -7.30 -0.74 10.75
CA GLN A 29 -7.78 -0.48 12.11
C GLN A 29 -9.30 -0.67 12.22
N SER A 30 -10.08 -0.14 11.26
CA SER A 30 -11.53 -0.36 11.22
C SER A 30 -11.87 -1.85 11.09
N ALA A 31 -11.23 -2.58 10.17
CA ALA A 31 -11.46 -4.01 10.01
C ALA A 31 -11.04 -4.83 11.25
N ALA A 32 -9.95 -4.45 11.92
CA ALA A 32 -9.50 -5.09 13.15
C ALA A 32 -10.47 -4.84 14.31
N GLU A 33 -11.05 -3.64 14.40
CA GLU A 33 -12.04 -3.28 15.42
C GLU A 33 -13.39 -3.98 15.16
N GLU A 34 -13.84 -4.02 13.90
CA GLU A 34 -14.99 -4.83 13.48
C GLU A 34 -14.78 -6.31 13.77
N ALA A 35 -13.59 -6.85 13.54
CA ALA A 35 -13.29 -8.25 13.85
C ALA A 35 -13.34 -8.51 15.37
N ARG A 36 -12.73 -7.64 16.17
CA ARG A 36 -12.75 -7.73 17.64
C ARG A 36 -14.17 -7.68 18.20
N ASN A 37 -15.00 -6.78 17.69
CA ASN A 37 -16.36 -6.56 18.21
C ASN A 37 -17.38 -7.55 17.62
N GLY A 38 -17.23 -7.92 16.35
CA GLY A 38 -18.15 -8.76 15.58
C GLY A 38 -17.98 -10.26 15.80
N LEU A 39 -16.76 -10.76 16.06
CA LEU A 39 -16.52 -12.20 16.25
C LEU A 39 -17.28 -12.82 17.43
N THR A 40 -17.78 -12.00 18.36
CA THR A 40 -18.61 -12.49 19.47
C THR A 40 -20.06 -12.83 19.06
N ASN A 41 -20.54 -12.34 17.92
CA ASN A 41 -21.95 -12.45 17.50
C ASN A 41 -22.17 -12.81 16.02
N VAL A 42 -21.12 -12.90 15.20
CA VAL A 42 -21.23 -13.38 13.81
C VAL A 42 -21.51 -14.88 13.84
N LYS A 43 -22.67 -15.28 13.30
CA LYS A 43 -22.99 -16.68 13.08
C LYS A 43 -21.95 -17.31 12.15
N GLU A 44 -21.57 -18.56 12.42
CA GLU A 44 -20.57 -19.30 11.64
C GLU A 44 -20.83 -19.22 10.12
N GLU A 45 -22.09 -19.32 9.72
CA GLU A 45 -22.56 -19.21 8.33
C GLU A 45 -22.27 -17.88 7.63
N LYS A 46 -21.89 -16.82 8.37
CA LYS A 46 -21.57 -15.48 7.85
C LYS A 46 -20.07 -15.14 7.91
N LEU A 47 -19.24 -16.05 8.43
CA LEU A 47 -17.79 -15.80 8.54
C LEU A 47 -17.12 -15.68 7.16
N ASP A 48 -17.56 -16.47 6.18
CA ASP A 48 -17.03 -16.41 4.82
C ASP A 48 -17.32 -15.06 4.16
N GLU A 49 -18.55 -14.55 4.26
CA GLU A 49 -18.93 -13.23 3.74
C GLU A 49 -18.14 -12.09 4.41
N TYR A 50 -17.90 -12.22 5.72
CA TYR A 50 -17.11 -11.26 6.48
C TYR A 50 -15.65 -11.23 5.99
N ILE A 51 -15.02 -12.39 5.82
CA ILE A 51 -13.66 -12.51 5.28
C ILE A 51 -13.59 -11.87 3.89
N VAL A 52 -14.50 -12.24 2.99
CA VAL A 52 -14.54 -11.68 1.63
C VAL A 52 -14.65 -10.16 1.65
N THR A 53 -15.48 -9.60 2.54
CA THR A 53 -15.67 -8.15 2.65
C THR A 53 -14.38 -7.43 3.05
N VAL A 54 -13.70 -7.90 4.10
CA VAL A 54 -12.47 -7.28 4.60
C VAL A 54 -11.36 -7.32 3.53
N PHE A 55 -11.14 -8.48 2.91
CA PHE A 55 -10.12 -8.62 1.87
C PHE A 55 -10.44 -7.77 0.64
N SER A 56 -11.70 -7.72 0.22
CA SER A 56 -12.14 -6.91 -0.93
C SER A 56 -11.94 -5.41 -0.69
N GLN A 57 -12.17 -4.91 0.53
CA GLN A 57 -11.92 -3.50 0.86
C GLN A 57 -10.43 -3.15 0.73
N PHE A 58 -9.55 -4.00 1.27
CA PHE A 58 -8.11 -3.83 1.17
C PHE A 58 -7.63 -3.85 -0.30
N GLU A 59 -8.08 -4.84 -1.07
CA GLU A 59 -7.74 -4.98 -2.49
C GLU A 59 -8.18 -3.74 -3.28
N ASN A 60 -9.44 -3.33 -3.13
CA ASN A 60 -9.99 -2.20 -3.87
C ASN A 60 -9.28 -0.88 -3.55
N SER A 61 -8.90 -0.65 -2.29
CA SER A 61 -8.12 0.52 -1.89
C SER A 61 -6.74 0.52 -2.55
N THR A 62 -6.02 -0.61 -2.48
CA THR A 62 -4.69 -0.77 -3.07
C THR A 62 -4.71 -0.56 -4.58
N ILE A 63 -5.65 -1.21 -5.28
CA ILE A 63 -5.81 -1.07 -6.73
C ILE A 63 -6.11 0.38 -7.12
N ARG A 64 -6.94 1.10 -6.35
CA ARG A 64 -7.27 2.50 -6.62
C ARG A 64 -6.03 3.39 -6.61
N HIS A 65 -5.17 3.25 -5.60
CA HIS A 65 -3.93 4.03 -5.47
C HIS A 65 -2.90 3.72 -6.57
N ILE A 66 -2.77 2.44 -6.95
CA ILE A 66 -1.92 2.02 -8.07
C ILE A 66 -2.40 2.67 -9.38
N ARG A 67 -3.71 2.63 -9.64
CA ARG A 67 -4.31 3.26 -10.84
C ARG A 67 -4.09 4.77 -10.84
N HIS A 68 -4.32 5.43 -9.71
CA HIS A 68 -4.12 6.88 -9.60
C HIS A 68 -2.66 7.27 -9.86
N THR A 69 -1.70 6.53 -9.29
CA THR A 69 -0.26 6.76 -9.52
C THR A 69 0.13 6.55 -10.97
N ARG A 70 -0.35 5.47 -11.61
CA ARG A 70 -0.13 5.23 -13.04
C ARG A 70 -0.64 6.40 -13.88
N ASP A 71 -1.85 6.87 -13.62
CA ASP A 71 -2.47 7.92 -14.40
C ASP A 71 -1.73 9.26 -14.22
N ASN A 72 -1.28 9.57 -12.99
CA ASN A 72 -0.43 10.74 -12.72
C ASN A 72 0.91 10.67 -13.49
N VAL A 73 1.60 9.53 -13.45
CA VAL A 73 2.87 9.33 -14.18
C VAL A 73 2.67 9.50 -15.67
N ARG A 74 1.58 8.97 -16.24
CA ARG A 74 1.24 9.15 -17.66
C ARG A 74 0.94 10.60 -18.01
N ASN A 75 0.31 11.35 -17.11
CA ASN A 75 -0.04 12.75 -17.33
C ASN A 75 1.18 13.68 -17.32
N GLU A 76 2.26 13.30 -16.65
CA GLU A 76 3.53 14.07 -16.64
C GLU A 76 4.38 13.84 -17.91
N ALA A 77 3.96 12.98 -18.85
CA ALA A 77 4.70 12.71 -20.07
C ALA A 77 4.82 13.98 -20.96
N PRO A 78 6.05 14.38 -21.38
CA PRO A 78 6.25 15.53 -22.25
C PRO A 78 5.52 15.38 -23.58
N ARG A 79 4.76 16.40 -23.99
CA ARG A 79 4.08 16.48 -25.30
C ARG A 79 4.77 17.51 -26.17
N ARG A 80 5.14 17.16 -27.41
CA ARG A 80 5.93 18.02 -28.31
C ARG A 80 5.32 19.41 -28.49
N GLU A 81 4.00 19.49 -28.57
CA GLU A 81 3.22 20.72 -28.73
C GLU A 81 3.43 21.75 -27.60
N ASN A 82 3.92 21.33 -26.44
CA ASN A 82 4.15 22.20 -25.28
C ASN A 82 5.53 22.87 -25.25
N TYR A 83 6.36 22.67 -26.28
CA TYR A 83 7.76 23.12 -26.30
C TYR A 83 8.07 23.95 -27.54
N SER A 84 8.77 25.07 -27.34
CA SER A 84 9.15 25.98 -28.43
C SER A 84 10.27 25.41 -29.32
N THR A 85 11.17 24.59 -28.76
CA THR A 85 12.31 24.02 -29.46
C THR A 85 12.39 22.50 -29.31
N ASP A 86 13.07 21.84 -30.26
CA ASP A 86 13.36 20.41 -30.15
C ASP A 86 14.32 20.11 -28.99
N GLU A 87 15.28 21.00 -28.73
CA GLU A 87 16.23 20.85 -27.63
C GLU A 87 15.52 20.82 -26.26
N ASP A 88 14.58 21.74 -26.02
CA ASP A 88 13.80 21.78 -24.78
C ASP A 88 12.92 20.53 -24.62
N PHE A 89 12.32 20.06 -25.72
CA PHE A 89 11.52 18.84 -25.71
C PHE A 89 12.36 17.59 -25.40
N MET A 90 13.54 17.46 -26.02
CA MET A 90 14.45 16.33 -25.79
C MET A 90 14.99 16.33 -24.35
N ARG A 91 15.28 17.51 -23.79
CA ARG A 91 15.64 17.64 -22.37
C ARG A 91 14.50 17.17 -21.46
N ALA A 92 13.27 17.61 -21.70
CA ALA A 92 12.11 17.16 -20.91
C ALA A 92 11.86 15.65 -21.04
N GLN A 93 12.06 15.06 -22.22
CA GLN A 93 11.98 13.61 -22.40
C GLN A 93 13.05 12.87 -21.60
N SER A 94 14.27 13.40 -21.56
CA SER A 94 15.35 12.84 -20.73
C SER A 94 14.99 12.86 -19.25
N ASP A 95 14.52 14.00 -18.74
CA ASP A 95 14.10 14.14 -17.33
C ASP A 95 12.93 13.20 -16.99
N PHE A 96 11.97 13.06 -17.90
CA PHE A 96 10.84 12.14 -17.72
C PHE A 96 11.28 10.67 -17.67
N ARG A 97 12.29 10.26 -18.46
CA ARG A 97 12.85 8.90 -18.36
C ARG A 97 13.47 8.64 -16.99
N VAL A 98 14.19 9.61 -16.42
CA VAL A 98 14.73 9.50 -15.06
C VAL A 98 13.60 9.34 -14.05
N PHE A 99 12.55 10.16 -14.16
CA PHE A 99 11.37 10.06 -13.30
C PHE A 99 10.70 8.67 -13.38
N VAL A 100 10.48 8.13 -14.60
CA VAL A 100 9.89 6.80 -14.79
C VAL A 100 10.76 5.70 -14.17
N SER A 101 12.08 5.81 -14.25
CA SER A 101 13.00 4.87 -13.58
C SER A 101 12.83 4.89 -12.06
N SER A 102 12.71 6.07 -11.44
CA SER A 102 12.47 6.20 -10.01
C SER A 102 11.12 5.63 -9.58
N VAL A 103 10.06 5.89 -10.35
CA VAL A 103 8.73 5.30 -10.12
C VAL A 103 8.80 3.77 -10.18
N THR A 104 9.51 3.24 -11.18
CA THR A 104 9.67 1.80 -11.38
C THR A 104 10.37 1.16 -10.18
N LEU A 105 11.45 1.77 -9.68
CA LEU A 105 12.15 1.30 -8.49
C LEU A 105 11.23 1.27 -7.26
N ILE A 106 10.44 2.31 -7.05
CA ILE A 106 9.50 2.40 -5.94
C ILE A 106 8.39 1.33 -6.05
N LEU A 107 7.87 1.07 -7.26
CA LEU A 107 6.91 -0.01 -7.49
C LEU A 107 7.51 -1.39 -7.17
N PHE A 108 8.78 -1.64 -7.49
CA PHE A 108 9.47 -2.87 -7.10
C PHE A 108 9.60 -3.00 -5.57
N LYS A 109 10.01 -1.94 -4.89
CA LYS A 109 10.09 -1.92 -3.42
C LYS A 109 8.72 -2.14 -2.78
N LEU A 110 7.68 -1.49 -3.30
CA LEU A 110 6.29 -1.64 -2.84
C LEU A 110 5.79 -3.08 -3.03
N ASN A 111 6.07 -3.70 -4.18
CA ASN A 111 5.70 -5.09 -4.42
C ASN A 111 6.38 -6.04 -3.41
N LYS A 112 7.67 -5.83 -3.13
CA LYS A 112 8.39 -6.60 -2.10
C LYS A 112 7.76 -6.42 -0.72
N TRP A 113 7.46 -5.18 -0.34
CA TRP A 113 6.80 -4.88 0.93
C TRP A 113 5.44 -5.57 1.06
N PHE A 114 4.61 -5.57 0.01
CA PHE A 114 3.34 -6.29 0.01
C PHE A 114 3.52 -7.80 0.17
N THR A 115 4.51 -8.40 -0.52
CA THR A 115 4.81 -9.83 -0.35
C THR A 115 5.14 -10.15 1.11
N GLU A 116 6.04 -9.39 1.73
CA GLU A 116 6.43 -9.58 3.14
C GLU A 116 5.26 -9.38 4.11
N LEU A 117 4.37 -8.41 3.83
CA LEU A 117 3.14 -8.21 4.59
C LEU A 117 2.24 -9.45 4.52
N PHE A 118 1.95 -9.94 3.31
CA PHE A 118 1.04 -11.07 3.11
C PHE A 118 1.60 -12.39 3.66
N GLU A 119 2.91 -12.60 3.62
CA GLU A 119 3.56 -13.74 4.27
C GLU A 119 3.30 -13.75 5.79
N LYS A 120 3.50 -12.61 6.46
CA LYS A 120 3.25 -12.49 7.91
C LYS A 120 1.78 -12.64 8.27
N ILE A 121 0.88 -12.10 7.45
CA ILE A 121 -0.57 -12.29 7.60
C ILE A 121 -0.92 -13.79 7.49
N SER A 122 -0.41 -14.47 6.46
CA SER A 122 -0.63 -15.90 6.25
C SER A 122 -0.10 -16.73 7.43
N ASP A 123 1.11 -16.45 7.90
CA ASP A 123 1.71 -17.21 9.00
C ASP A 123 0.95 -17.01 10.31
N PHE A 124 0.48 -15.81 10.61
CA PHE A 124 -0.41 -15.57 11.74
C PHE A 124 -1.68 -16.42 11.66
N PHE A 125 -2.34 -16.47 10.49
CA PHE A 125 -3.56 -17.29 10.34
C PHE A 125 -3.29 -18.78 10.54
N LYS A 126 -2.13 -19.29 10.08
CA LYS A 126 -1.73 -20.69 10.34
C LYS A 126 -1.53 -20.95 11.83
N GLU A 127 -0.84 -20.05 12.53
CA GLU A 127 -0.59 -20.14 13.98
C GLU A 127 -1.89 -20.07 14.78
N LEU A 128 -2.75 -19.10 14.46
CA LEU A 128 -4.06 -18.93 15.09
C LEU A 128 -4.94 -20.16 14.91
N TRP A 129 -5.00 -20.69 13.68
CA TRP A 129 -5.75 -21.92 13.40
C TRP A 129 -5.21 -23.13 14.17
N THR A 130 -3.89 -23.24 14.28
CA THR A 130 -3.24 -24.29 15.08
C THR A 130 -3.58 -24.15 16.57
N SER A 131 -3.58 -22.93 17.10
CA SER A 131 -3.96 -22.64 18.49
C SER A 131 -5.42 -22.99 18.79
N ILE A 132 -6.34 -22.67 17.88
CA ILE A 132 -7.77 -23.04 17.97
C ILE A 132 -7.93 -24.56 18.03
N LYS A 133 -7.26 -25.30 17.13
CA LYS A 133 -7.29 -26.78 17.13
C LYS A 133 -6.78 -27.38 18.43
N ASN A 134 -5.77 -26.75 19.03
CA ASN A 134 -5.16 -27.20 20.27
C ASN A 134 -5.90 -26.70 21.53
N HIS A 135 -7.08 -26.07 21.38
CA HIS A 135 -7.98 -25.61 22.45
C HIS A 135 -7.30 -24.70 23.48
N MET A 136 -6.31 -23.90 23.06
CA MET A 136 -5.60 -23.00 23.98
C MET A 136 -6.40 -21.74 24.34
N GLN A 137 -6.21 -21.29 25.59
CA GLN A 137 -6.58 -19.97 26.07
C GLN A 137 -5.65 -18.90 25.42
N ASN A 138 -6.10 -17.65 25.31
CA ASN A 138 -5.36 -16.45 24.81
C ASN A 138 -5.50 -16.09 23.31
N ILE A 139 -6.56 -16.53 22.62
CA ILE A 139 -6.86 -16.11 21.24
C ILE A 139 -6.93 -14.58 21.09
N ALA A 140 -7.56 -13.89 22.06
CA ALA A 140 -7.70 -12.43 22.03
C ALA A 140 -6.35 -11.71 22.12
N GLU A 141 -5.42 -12.19 22.95
CA GLU A 141 -4.07 -11.62 23.07
C GLU A 141 -3.28 -11.79 21.76
N ASN A 142 -3.33 -12.99 21.16
CA ASN A 142 -2.69 -13.27 19.86
C ASN A 142 -3.20 -12.34 18.75
N ILE A 143 -4.52 -12.10 18.69
CA ILE A 143 -5.12 -11.15 17.74
C ILE A 143 -4.60 -9.74 17.99
N ASN A 144 -4.51 -9.30 19.25
CA ASN A 144 -4.06 -7.95 19.59
C ASN A 144 -2.60 -7.73 19.18
N GLU A 145 -1.73 -8.70 19.43
CA GLU A 145 -0.33 -8.64 19.01
C GLU A 145 -0.19 -8.60 17.48
N PHE A 146 -0.99 -9.39 16.77
CA PHE A 146 -1.00 -9.38 15.31
C PHE A 146 -1.46 -8.04 14.74
N VAL A 147 -2.56 -7.50 15.23
CA VAL A 147 -3.06 -6.17 14.82
C VAL A 147 -1.98 -5.11 15.03
N LYS A 148 -1.26 -5.16 16.16
CA LYS A 148 -0.15 -4.27 16.41
C LYS A 148 0.99 -4.44 15.39
N LYS A 149 1.45 -5.68 15.18
CA LYS A 149 2.53 -5.98 14.21
C LYS A 149 2.21 -5.49 12.80
N VAL A 150 1.00 -5.72 12.32
CA VAL A 150 0.57 -5.24 10.99
C VAL A 150 0.45 -3.73 10.95
N SER A 151 -0.09 -3.10 12.00
CA SER A 151 -0.17 -1.64 12.10
C SER A 151 1.22 -0.99 12.06
N ASP A 152 2.19 -1.56 12.78
CA ASP A 152 3.58 -1.08 12.81
C ASP A 152 4.22 -1.21 11.41
N MET A 153 3.98 -2.32 10.71
CA MET A 153 4.47 -2.50 9.33
C MET A 153 3.88 -1.49 8.34
N ILE A 154 2.58 -1.19 8.45
CA ILE A 154 1.92 -0.17 7.63
C ILE A 154 2.52 1.21 7.94
N ALA A 155 2.71 1.55 9.21
CA ALA A 155 3.29 2.83 9.63
C ALA A 155 4.75 3.03 9.18
N ASP A 156 5.47 1.94 8.88
CA ASP A 156 6.82 1.98 8.34
C ASP A 156 6.87 1.88 6.80
N LEU A 157 5.72 1.81 6.09
CA LEU A 157 5.66 1.71 4.63
C LEU A 157 6.43 2.87 3.97
N TYR A 158 6.11 4.12 4.30
CA TYR A 158 6.73 5.28 3.67
C TYR A 158 8.25 5.26 3.86
N LYS A 159 8.72 4.96 5.07
CA LYS A 159 10.15 4.84 5.37
C LYS A 159 10.80 3.73 4.54
N SER A 160 10.18 2.54 4.49
CA SER A 160 10.74 1.39 3.75
C SER A 160 10.93 1.65 2.25
N LEU A 161 10.15 2.56 1.67
CA LEU A 161 10.24 2.90 0.25
C LEU A 161 11.26 3.99 -0.05
N PHE A 162 11.40 4.97 0.85
CA PHE A 162 12.09 6.22 0.57
C PHE A 162 13.33 6.49 1.43
N ASP A 163 13.47 5.82 2.56
CA ASP A 163 14.68 5.87 3.37
C ASP A 163 15.59 4.74 2.90
N ASP A 164 16.78 5.10 2.43
CA ASP A 164 17.81 4.13 2.10
C ASP A 164 18.38 3.56 3.42
N ASN A 165 18.11 2.29 3.69
CA ASN A 165 18.95 1.50 4.61
C ASN A 165 20.26 1.14 3.91
#